data_AF-A0A2E0QCK9-F1
#
_entry.id   AF-A0A2E0QCK9-F1
#
_cell.length_a   1.000
_cell.length_b   1.000
_cell.length_c   1.000
_cell.angle_alpha   90.00
_cell.angle_beta   90.00
_cell.angle_gamma   90.00
#
_symmetry.space_group_name_H-M   'P 1'
#
loop_
_entity.id
_entity.type
_entity.pdbx_description
1 polymer ?
#
loop_
_entity_poly.entity_id
_entity_poly.type
_entity_poly.pdbx_seq_one_letter_code
_entity_poly.pdbx_strand_id
1 'polypeptide(L)'
;MSDTNISILREKFTVRETQNDRDNIIVGSNRMTLPLRDESGLLQETFIIRGKFMHEVARLGAVMITNFNKLGPFMNRGDKFNFEETYADLQSSFTRKYIPEDWIAVYFNGKKIYSWGNSHPFLDVIEQCDVKNEDEYDFAVAMAEQVFHKAGKDIAIDHLSTIALVAHSAEDRVRCGIIERNMRQTRTFNFTAVKSKKPNSQNPKITDGIHTAAAFLEGLNLCFKVGFINSRITKGIVKTGDAEHKQQQDALKIIRNHSLEIDMFNKTYDVRYRPDMPEFDLIIKEVERAQAKA
;
A
#
# COMPACT_ATOMS: atom_id res chain seq x y z
N MET A 1 6.19 21.54 12.83
CA MET A 1 6.04 20.71 11.60
C MET A 1 4.64 20.95 11.10
N SER A 2 4.47 21.29 9.82
CA SER A 2 3.15 21.45 9.20
C SER A 2 2.37 20.13 9.24
N ASP A 3 1.05 20.23 9.43
CA ASP A 3 0.16 19.08 9.31
C ASP A 3 0.42 18.36 7.98
N THR A 4 0.65 17.05 8.06
CA THR A 4 0.95 16.22 6.89
C THR A 4 -0.13 15.16 6.75
N ASN A 5 -0.74 15.08 5.57
CA ASN A 5 -1.77 14.11 5.24
C ASN A 5 -1.32 13.26 4.05
N ILE A 6 -1.36 11.94 4.20
CA ILE A 6 -0.98 10.97 3.18
C ILE A 6 -2.09 9.95 3.06
N SER A 7 -2.48 9.62 1.83
CA SER A 7 -3.47 8.58 1.57
C SER A 7 -2.96 7.57 0.55
N ILE A 8 -3.40 6.32 0.70
CA ILE A 8 -3.26 5.28 -0.31
C ILE A 8 -4.64 4.93 -0.83
N LEU A 9 -4.79 5.05 -2.15
CA LEU A 9 -5.97 4.63 -2.89
C LEU A 9 -5.77 3.20 -3.40
N ARG A 10 -6.80 2.37 -3.29
CA ARG A 10 -6.91 1.09 -3.98
C ARG A 10 -7.76 1.31 -5.21
N GLU A 11 -7.16 1.07 -6.36
CA GLU A 11 -7.72 1.34 -7.68
C GLU A 11 -7.93 0.05 -8.47
N LYS A 12 -9.01 0.02 -9.23
CA LYS A 12 -9.26 -0.98 -10.27
C LYS A 12 -9.68 -0.24 -11.53
N PHE A 13 -8.98 -0.53 -12.61
CA PHE A 13 -9.32 -0.08 -13.96
C PHE A 13 -9.86 -1.27 -14.75
N THR A 14 -10.96 -1.07 -15.47
CA THR A 14 -11.48 -2.01 -16.44
C THR A 14 -11.52 -1.33 -17.79
N VAL A 15 -10.60 -1.73 -18.66
CA VAL A 15 -10.44 -1.18 -20.00
C VAL A 15 -11.16 -2.10 -20.98
N ARG A 16 -12.08 -1.54 -21.76
CA ARG A 16 -12.96 -2.26 -22.70
C ARG A 16 -12.78 -1.66 -24.08
N GLU A 17 -12.60 -2.48 -25.11
CA GLU A 17 -12.67 -2.02 -26.49
C GLU A 17 -14.15 -1.90 -26.91
N THR A 18 -14.58 -0.72 -27.37
CA THR A 18 -15.99 -0.43 -27.68
C THR A 18 -16.55 -1.29 -28.81
N GLN A 19 -15.69 -1.84 -29.67
CA GLN A 19 -16.09 -2.65 -30.83
C GLN A 19 -15.95 -4.17 -30.60
N ASN A 20 -15.33 -4.60 -29.50
CA ASN A 20 -15.06 -6.02 -29.26
C ASN A 20 -15.05 -6.34 -27.76
N ASP A 21 -16.20 -6.74 -27.23
CA ASP A 21 -16.46 -6.96 -25.79
C ASP A 21 -15.82 -8.24 -25.21
N ARG A 22 -14.89 -8.87 -25.94
CA ARG A 22 -14.30 -10.17 -25.56
C ARG A 22 -13.01 -10.05 -24.75
N ASP A 23 -12.29 -8.93 -24.83
CA ASP A 23 -10.96 -8.77 -24.23
C ASP A 23 -10.89 -7.59 -23.24
N ASN A 24 -11.62 -7.71 -22.13
CA ASN A 24 -11.56 -6.73 -21.05
C ASN A 24 -10.23 -6.84 -20.28
N ILE A 25 -9.45 -5.76 -20.26
CA ILE A 25 -8.22 -5.69 -19.47
C ILE A 25 -8.57 -5.14 -18.08
N ILE A 26 -8.24 -5.91 -17.04
CA ILE A 26 -8.40 -5.48 -15.65
C ILE A 26 -7.03 -5.15 -15.08
N VAL A 27 -6.82 -3.91 -14.68
CA VAL A 27 -5.58 -3.45 -14.04
C VAL A 27 -5.88 -3.02 -12.61
N GLY A 28 -5.30 -3.71 -11.63
CA GLY A 28 -5.30 -3.28 -10.23
C GLY A 28 -4.09 -2.40 -9.93
N SER A 29 -4.25 -1.36 -9.13
CA SER A 29 -3.16 -0.50 -8.67
C SER A 29 -3.43 -0.02 -7.24
N ASN A 30 -2.38 0.29 -6.49
CA ASN A 30 -2.51 1.08 -5.28
C ASN A 30 -1.65 2.33 -5.43
N ARG A 31 -2.22 3.51 -5.21
CA ARG A 31 -1.61 4.80 -5.52
C ARG A 31 -1.47 5.66 -4.27
N MET A 32 -0.28 6.19 -4.04
CA MET A 32 0.01 7.19 -3.02
C MET A 32 0.55 8.45 -3.69
N THR A 33 -0.05 9.60 -3.40
CA THR A 33 0.57 10.91 -3.65
C THR A 33 1.41 11.28 -2.43
N LEU A 34 2.69 11.56 -2.67
CA LEU A 34 3.67 11.83 -1.63
C LEU A 34 4.28 13.22 -1.85
N PRO A 35 3.68 14.29 -1.29
CA PRO A 35 4.29 15.60 -1.27
C PRO A 35 5.38 15.65 -0.19
N LEU A 36 6.61 15.95 -0.59
CA LEU A 36 7.75 16.15 0.29
C LEU A 36 8.17 17.61 0.23
N ARG A 37 8.29 18.24 1.40
CA ARG A 37 8.63 19.66 1.54
C ARG A 37 9.90 19.79 2.35
N ASP A 38 10.82 20.63 1.89
CA ASP A 38 12.01 20.98 2.66
C ASP A 38 11.65 21.81 3.92
N GLU A 39 12.62 22.02 4.81
CA GLU A 39 12.41 22.74 6.07
C GLU A 39 11.95 24.19 5.85
N SER A 40 12.34 24.80 4.72
CA SER A 40 11.92 26.16 4.36
C SER A 40 10.50 26.21 3.79
N GLY A 41 9.96 25.07 3.34
CA GLY A 41 8.70 24.96 2.63
C GLY A 41 8.72 25.52 1.20
N LEU A 42 9.87 25.99 0.72
CA LEU A 42 10.02 26.60 -0.61
C LEU A 42 10.18 25.53 -1.69
N LEU A 43 10.78 24.39 -1.37
CA LEU A 43 10.99 23.30 -2.30
C LEU A 43 10.03 22.16 -1.98
N GLN A 44 9.13 21.89 -2.92
CA GLN A 44 8.20 20.77 -2.86
C GLN A 44 8.47 19.80 -4.02
N GLU A 45 8.80 18.56 -3.69
CA GLU A 45 8.82 17.45 -4.64
C GLU A 45 7.56 16.61 -4.40
N THR A 46 6.76 16.39 -5.44
CA THR A 46 5.58 15.52 -5.34
C THR A 46 5.84 14.26 -6.13
N PHE A 47 5.90 13.13 -5.43
CA PHE A 47 6.05 11.81 -6.03
C PHE A 47 4.71 11.09 -6.05
N ILE A 48 4.52 10.25 -7.06
CA ILE A 48 3.42 9.27 -7.06
C ILE A 48 4.04 7.89 -6.92
N ILE A 49 3.62 7.13 -5.92
CA ILE A 49 4.04 5.74 -5.73
C ILE A 49 2.86 4.85 -6.12
N ARG A 50 3.10 3.95 -7.07
CA ARG A 50 2.15 2.90 -7.44
C ARG A 50 2.72 1.54 -7.15
N GLY A 51 1.89 0.61 -6.68
CA GLY A 51 2.33 -0.77 -6.46
C GLY A 51 1.20 -1.77 -6.46
N LYS A 52 1.57 -3.04 -6.60
CA LYS A 52 0.63 -4.16 -6.53
C LYS A 52 0.02 -4.32 -5.14
N PHE A 53 0.81 -4.08 -4.09
CA PHE A 53 0.36 -4.19 -2.70
C PHE A 53 0.40 -2.85 -1.95
N MET A 54 -0.66 -2.58 -1.18
CA MET A 54 -0.78 -1.33 -0.40
C MET A 54 0.30 -1.19 0.67
N HIS A 55 0.72 -2.31 1.29
CA HIS A 55 1.72 -2.27 2.35
C HIS A 55 3.11 -1.90 1.81
N GLU A 56 3.45 -2.31 0.59
CA GLU A 56 4.71 -1.92 -0.05
C GLU A 56 4.71 -0.45 -0.45
N VAL A 57 3.60 0.04 -1.03
CA VAL A 57 3.41 1.47 -1.30
C VAL A 57 3.54 2.29 -0.02
N ALA A 58 2.94 1.84 1.08
CA ALA A 58 3.07 2.47 2.40
C ALA A 58 4.52 2.48 2.90
N ARG A 59 5.19 1.31 2.92
CA ARG A 59 6.57 1.19 3.40
C ARG A 59 7.53 2.02 2.56
N LEU A 60 7.41 2.01 1.23
CA LEU A 60 8.26 2.82 0.36
C LEU A 60 8.02 4.31 0.59
N GLY A 61 6.77 4.75 0.75
CA GLY A 61 6.46 6.13 1.09
C GLY A 61 7.12 6.58 2.41
N ALA A 62 7.03 5.76 3.47
CA ALA A 62 7.68 6.05 4.74
C ALA A 62 9.21 6.12 4.64
N VAL A 63 9.83 5.23 3.85
CA VAL A 63 11.27 5.26 3.59
C VAL A 63 11.66 6.51 2.81
N MET A 64 10.90 6.88 1.78
CA MET A 64 11.16 8.09 0.99
C MET A 64 11.07 9.35 1.85
N ILE A 65 10.07 9.46 2.74
CA ILE A 65 9.97 10.58 3.72
C ILE A 65 11.21 10.62 4.61
N THR A 66 11.58 9.47 5.19
CA THR A 66 12.73 9.38 6.10
C THR A 66 14.02 9.78 5.39
N ASN A 67 14.19 9.34 4.15
CA ASN A 67 15.37 9.61 3.34
C ASN A 67 15.44 11.08 2.91
N PHE A 68 14.32 11.68 2.50
CA PHE A 68 14.22 13.10 2.18
C PHE A 68 14.55 13.97 3.40
N ASN A 69 13.98 13.66 4.57
CA ASN A 69 14.25 14.40 5.80
C ASN A 69 15.72 14.30 6.25
N LYS A 70 16.42 13.23 5.87
CA LYS A 70 17.82 13.00 6.27
C LYS A 70 18.83 13.59 5.28
N LEU A 71 18.57 13.46 3.98
CA LEU A 71 19.53 13.75 2.91
C LEU A 71 19.10 14.92 2.01
N GLY A 72 17.91 15.48 2.26
CA GLY A 72 17.32 16.52 1.43
C GLY A 72 16.67 16.00 0.15
N PRO A 73 16.31 16.93 -0.75
CA PRO A 73 15.51 16.66 -1.96
C PRO A 73 16.13 15.65 -2.91
N PHE A 74 15.31 14.74 -3.45
CA PHE A 74 15.78 13.64 -4.29
C PHE A 74 16.32 14.12 -5.63
N MET A 75 15.71 15.14 -6.23
CA MET A 75 16.03 15.56 -7.59
C MET A 75 17.27 16.46 -7.66
N ASN A 76 17.66 17.08 -6.53
CA ASN A 76 18.71 18.10 -6.48
C ASN A 76 19.95 17.70 -5.68
N ARG A 77 20.01 16.47 -5.13
CA ARG A 77 21.16 16.01 -4.33
C ARG A 77 22.15 15.18 -5.14
N GLY A 78 23.43 15.21 -4.72
CA GLY A 78 24.49 14.42 -5.36
C GLY A 78 24.37 12.92 -5.12
N ASP A 79 23.99 12.52 -3.90
CA ASP A 79 23.83 11.12 -3.52
C ASP A 79 22.49 10.56 -3.99
N LYS A 80 22.52 9.67 -5.00
CA LYS A 80 21.31 9.07 -5.55
C LYS A 80 20.63 8.14 -4.54
N PHE A 81 19.30 8.09 -4.58
CA PHE A 81 18.54 7.10 -3.84
C PHE A 81 18.80 5.70 -4.39
N ASN A 82 19.32 4.79 -3.55
CA ASN A 82 19.53 3.40 -3.93
C ASN A 82 18.19 2.65 -3.89
N PHE A 83 17.36 2.85 -4.92
CA PHE A 83 16.02 2.29 -5.00
C PHE A 83 16.02 0.76 -5.02
N GLU A 84 16.93 0.12 -5.76
CA GLU A 84 16.94 -1.34 -5.93
C GLU A 84 17.19 -2.05 -4.60
N GLU A 85 18.24 -1.65 -3.88
CA GLU A 85 18.55 -2.20 -2.56
C GLU A 85 17.44 -1.89 -1.56
N THR A 86 16.96 -0.65 -1.54
CA THR A 86 15.88 -0.22 -0.64
C THR A 86 14.63 -1.07 -0.86
N TYR A 87 14.22 -1.29 -2.10
CA TYR A 87 13.01 -2.06 -2.38
C TYR A 87 13.20 -3.55 -2.08
N ALA A 88 14.37 -4.11 -2.39
CA ALA A 88 14.69 -5.51 -2.07
C ALA A 88 14.64 -5.78 -0.55
N ASP A 89 15.02 -4.81 0.27
CA ASP A 89 14.93 -4.86 1.74
C ASP A 89 13.50 -4.67 2.26
N LEU A 90 12.69 -3.88 1.57
CA LEU A 90 11.28 -3.65 1.92
C LEU A 90 10.40 -4.86 1.64
N GLN A 91 10.69 -5.63 0.59
CA GLN A 91 9.90 -6.81 0.24
C GLN A 91 10.04 -7.91 1.29
N SER A 92 8.89 -8.37 1.79
CA SER A 92 8.89 -9.51 2.71
C SER A 92 9.43 -10.76 2.01
N SER A 93 10.03 -11.65 2.80
CA SER A 93 10.53 -12.93 2.27
C SER A 93 9.40 -13.79 1.68
N PHE A 94 8.15 -13.54 2.11
CA PHE A 94 6.97 -14.16 1.53
C PHE A 94 6.70 -13.64 0.11
N THR A 95 6.60 -12.32 -0.09
CA THR A 95 6.33 -11.75 -1.43
C THR A 95 7.39 -12.17 -2.44
N ARG A 96 8.68 -12.02 -2.09
CA ARG A 96 9.79 -12.43 -2.96
C ARG A 96 9.72 -13.89 -3.41
N LYS A 97 9.26 -14.78 -2.53
CA LYS A 97 9.23 -16.22 -2.79
C LYS A 97 7.99 -16.67 -3.55
N TYR A 98 6.84 -16.05 -3.28
CA TYR A 98 5.54 -16.57 -3.73
C TYR A 98 4.83 -15.68 -4.76
N ILE A 99 5.36 -14.49 -5.02
CA ILE A 99 4.73 -13.50 -5.91
C ILE A 99 5.82 -12.91 -6.83
N PRO A 100 6.37 -13.71 -7.77
CA PRO A 100 7.44 -13.25 -8.66
C PRO A 100 7.02 -12.11 -9.59
N GLU A 101 5.73 -11.97 -9.84
CA GLU A 101 5.12 -10.90 -10.63
C GLU A 101 4.70 -9.68 -9.80
N ASP A 102 5.33 -9.49 -8.64
CA ASP A 102 5.22 -8.26 -7.87
C ASP A 102 5.82 -7.06 -8.63
N TRP A 103 5.28 -5.87 -8.36
CA TRP A 103 5.74 -4.64 -9.00
C TRP A 103 5.47 -3.40 -8.16
N ILE A 104 6.35 -2.42 -8.31
CA ILE A 104 6.21 -1.06 -7.77
C ILE A 104 6.83 -0.06 -8.74
N ALA A 105 6.30 1.15 -8.79
CA ALA A 105 6.80 2.23 -9.62
C ALA A 105 6.67 3.57 -8.88
N VAL A 106 7.68 4.42 -9.03
CA VAL A 106 7.69 5.79 -8.52
C VAL A 106 7.74 6.74 -9.70
N TYR A 107 6.83 7.71 -9.71
CA TYR A 107 6.70 8.72 -10.74
C TYR A 107 7.03 10.10 -10.17
N PHE A 108 7.65 10.92 -11.00
CA PHE A 108 7.89 12.34 -10.74
C PHE A 108 7.59 13.11 -12.03
N ASN A 109 6.73 14.12 -11.94
CA ASN A 109 6.24 14.88 -13.10
C ASN A 109 5.75 13.97 -14.25
N GLY A 110 4.98 12.93 -13.91
CA GLY A 110 4.36 12.00 -14.85
C GLY A 110 5.33 10.99 -15.47
N LYS A 111 6.62 11.07 -15.13
CA LYS A 111 7.66 10.15 -15.61
C LYS A 111 8.02 9.15 -14.54
N LYS A 112 8.07 7.87 -14.91
CA LYS A 112 8.56 6.81 -14.05
C LYS A 112 10.07 6.99 -13.83
N ILE A 113 10.48 7.25 -12.60
CA ILE A 113 11.87 7.49 -12.20
C ILE A 113 12.50 6.28 -11.52
N TYR A 114 11.69 5.45 -10.89
CA TYR A 114 12.10 4.18 -10.30
C TYR A 114 11.04 3.12 -10.55
N SER A 115 11.45 1.86 -10.71
CA SER A 115 10.52 0.75 -10.87
C SER A 115 11.15 -0.60 -10.56
N TRP A 116 10.35 -1.51 -10.04
CA TRP A 116 10.66 -2.93 -9.92
C TRP A 116 9.52 -3.75 -10.55
N GLY A 117 9.87 -4.84 -11.23
CA GLY A 117 8.89 -5.70 -11.89
C GLY A 117 8.19 -5.02 -13.07
N ASN A 118 7.05 -5.59 -13.48
CA ASN A 118 6.34 -5.19 -14.69
C ASN A 118 4.94 -4.64 -14.35
N SER A 119 4.84 -3.32 -14.18
CA SER A 119 3.56 -2.62 -14.11
C SER A 119 2.93 -2.50 -15.50
N HIS A 120 1.59 -2.47 -15.58
CA HIS A 120 0.92 -2.30 -16.86
C HIS A 120 1.19 -0.89 -17.44
N PRO A 121 1.65 -0.73 -18.69
CA PRO A 121 2.04 0.57 -19.26
C PRO A 121 0.93 1.62 -19.30
N PHE A 122 -0.33 1.17 -19.29
CA PHE A 122 -1.51 2.00 -19.08
C PHE A 122 -1.39 2.96 -17.89
N LEU A 123 -0.82 2.50 -16.77
CA LEU A 123 -0.62 3.34 -15.58
C LEU A 123 0.35 4.50 -15.85
N ASP A 124 1.37 4.27 -16.70
CA ASP A 124 2.31 5.32 -17.10
C ASP A 124 1.59 6.42 -17.91
N VAL A 125 0.61 6.04 -18.74
CA VAL A 125 -0.20 7.00 -19.52
C VAL A 125 -1.08 7.84 -18.59
N ILE A 126 -1.74 7.22 -17.61
CA ILE A 126 -2.58 7.95 -16.64
C ILE A 126 -1.74 8.98 -15.87
N GLU A 127 -0.56 8.59 -15.37
CA GLU A 127 0.29 9.53 -14.62
C GLU A 127 0.81 10.68 -15.49
N GLN A 128 1.06 10.45 -16.79
CA GLN A 128 1.40 11.53 -17.71
C GLN A 128 0.22 12.48 -17.98
N CYS A 129 -1.02 11.96 -17.95
CA CYS A 129 -2.22 12.76 -18.08
C CYS A 129 -2.48 13.57 -16.80
N ASP A 130 -2.32 12.97 -15.62
CA ASP A 130 -2.53 13.61 -14.33
C ASP A 130 -1.63 14.82 -14.13
N VAL A 131 -0.38 14.77 -14.59
CA VAL A 131 0.52 15.93 -14.49
C VAL A 131 0.12 17.11 -15.37
N LYS A 132 -0.67 16.88 -16.41
CA LYS A 132 -1.23 17.94 -17.27
C LYS A 132 -2.64 18.35 -16.84
N ASN A 133 -3.21 17.63 -15.88
CA ASN A 133 -4.55 17.85 -15.40
C ASN A 133 -4.50 18.90 -14.28
N GLU A 134 -5.26 19.98 -14.43
CA GLU A 134 -5.45 20.97 -13.37
C GLU A 134 -6.62 20.61 -12.45
N ASP A 135 -7.44 19.62 -12.86
CA ASP A 135 -8.63 19.16 -12.15
C ASP A 135 -8.35 17.91 -11.28
N GLU A 136 -9.42 17.33 -10.73
CA GLU A 136 -9.34 16.10 -9.93
C GLU A 136 -8.81 14.92 -10.75
N TYR A 137 -8.15 13.98 -10.07
CA TYR A 137 -7.48 12.83 -10.70
C TYR A 137 -8.38 11.95 -11.59
N ASP A 138 -9.70 11.90 -11.34
CA ASP A 138 -10.64 11.17 -12.22
C ASP A 138 -10.68 11.75 -13.65
N PHE A 139 -10.39 13.04 -13.83
CA PHE A 139 -10.26 13.64 -15.16
C PHE A 139 -9.02 13.14 -15.91
N ALA A 140 -7.95 12.74 -15.21
CA ALA A 140 -6.78 12.15 -15.83
C ALA A 140 -7.11 10.82 -16.53
N VAL A 141 -8.09 10.07 -16.02
CA VAL A 141 -8.58 8.83 -16.65
C VAL A 141 -9.31 9.14 -17.94
N ALA A 142 -10.21 10.12 -17.94
CA ALA A 142 -10.91 10.56 -19.15
C ALA A 142 -9.94 11.12 -20.21
N MET A 143 -8.89 11.85 -19.78
CA MET A 143 -7.82 12.29 -20.67
C MET A 143 -7.07 11.11 -21.28
N ALA A 144 -6.82 10.04 -20.52
CA ALA A 144 -6.18 8.84 -21.04
C ALA A 144 -7.03 8.18 -22.13
N GLU A 145 -8.35 8.07 -21.96
CA GLU A 145 -9.27 7.57 -23.01
C GLU A 145 -9.12 8.37 -24.31
N GLN A 146 -9.06 9.71 -24.22
CA GLN A 146 -8.88 10.57 -25.39
C GLN A 146 -7.52 10.35 -26.06
N VAL A 147 -6.46 10.09 -25.29
CA VAL A 147 -5.13 9.78 -25.84
C VAL A 147 -5.17 8.46 -26.61
N PHE A 148 -5.83 7.42 -26.07
CA PHE A 148 -6.00 6.15 -26.78
C PHE A 148 -6.85 6.30 -28.04
N HIS A 149 -7.94 7.06 -27.97
CA HIS A 149 -8.79 7.35 -29.13
C HIS A 149 -8.00 8.05 -30.25
N LYS A 150 -7.18 9.05 -29.91
CA LYS A 150 -6.27 9.72 -30.86
C LYS A 150 -5.20 8.78 -31.44
N ALA A 151 -4.82 7.74 -30.71
CA ALA A 151 -3.92 6.69 -31.19
C ALA A 151 -4.63 5.59 -32.00
N GLY A 152 -5.92 5.76 -32.31
CA GLY A 152 -6.71 4.82 -33.11
C GLY A 152 -7.30 3.65 -32.31
N LYS A 153 -7.29 3.72 -30.98
CA LYS A 153 -7.91 2.72 -30.10
C LYS A 153 -9.15 3.30 -29.43
N ASP A 154 -10.31 2.82 -29.83
CA ASP A 154 -11.57 3.22 -29.21
C ASP A 154 -11.82 2.36 -27.96
N ILE A 155 -11.53 2.93 -26.80
CA ILE A 155 -11.61 2.25 -25.51
C ILE A 155 -12.49 3.04 -24.55
N ALA A 156 -13.14 2.31 -23.64
CA ALA A 156 -13.77 2.85 -22.45
C ALA A 156 -13.04 2.33 -21.22
N ILE A 157 -12.83 3.19 -20.22
CA ILE A 157 -12.12 2.90 -18.98
C ILE A 157 -13.05 3.14 -17.80
N ASP A 158 -13.47 2.07 -17.13
CA ASP A 158 -14.11 2.19 -15.83
C ASP A 158 -13.06 2.27 -14.74
N HIS A 159 -13.10 3.34 -13.95
CA HIS A 159 -12.20 3.55 -12.81
C HIS A 159 -12.97 3.42 -11.49
N LEU A 160 -12.54 2.50 -10.63
CA LEU A 160 -13.01 2.39 -9.26
C LEU A 160 -11.86 2.66 -8.30
N SER A 161 -11.93 3.79 -7.59
CA SER A 161 -10.95 4.16 -6.56
C SER A 161 -11.57 4.22 -5.18
N THR A 162 -10.87 3.66 -4.19
CA THR A 162 -11.32 3.67 -2.80
C THR A 162 -10.16 3.86 -1.86
N ILE A 163 -10.34 4.67 -0.82
CA ILE A 163 -9.32 4.89 0.19
C ILE A 163 -9.05 3.58 0.94
N ALA A 164 -7.79 3.21 1.07
CA ALA A 164 -7.33 2.05 1.82
C ALA A 164 -6.57 2.43 3.09
N LEU A 165 -5.80 3.50 3.04
CA LEU A 165 -5.06 4.06 4.17
C LEU A 165 -5.16 5.59 4.13
N VAL A 166 -5.35 6.20 5.29
CA VAL A 166 -5.11 7.62 5.52
C VAL A 166 -4.21 7.76 6.73
N ALA A 167 -3.11 8.49 6.61
CA ALA A 167 -2.20 8.82 7.69
C ALA A 167 -2.13 10.34 7.82
N HIS A 168 -2.42 10.84 9.02
CA HIS A 168 -2.39 12.25 9.35
C HIS A 168 -1.43 12.47 10.52
N SER A 169 -0.51 13.42 10.38
CA SER A 169 0.36 13.87 11.45
C SER A 169 0.00 15.29 11.85
N ALA A 170 -0.21 15.49 13.15
CA ALA A 170 -0.19 16.79 13.78
C ALA A 170 1.02 16.89 14.73
N GLU A 171 1.20 18.01 15.43
CA GLU A 171 2.39 18.29 16.23
C GLU A 171 2.70 17.25 17.32
N ASP A 172 1.66 16.70 17.97
CA ASP A 172 1.78 15.81 19.14
C ASP A 172 1.29 14.37 18.87
N ARG A 173 0.76 14.11 17.68
CA ARG A 173 0.05 12.86 17.38
C ARG A 173 0.12 12.46 15.92
N VAL A 174 0.04 11.15 15.72
CA VAL A 174 -0.15 10.54 14.40
C VAL A 174 -1.41 9.70 14.45
N ARG A 175 -2.27 9.86 13.45
CA ARG A 175 -3.50 9.09 13.28
C ARG A 175 -3.46 8.35 11.95
N CYS A 176 -3.67 7.05 11.99
CA CYS A 176 -3.82 6.23 10.79
C CYS A 176 -5.21 5.60 10.78
N GLY A 177 -5.92 5.69 9.66
CA GLY A 177 -7.16 4.97 9.38
C GLY A 177 -6.94 3.95 8.27
N ILE A 178 -7.30 2.70 8.52
CA ILE A 178 -7.16 1.59 7.58
C ILE A 178 -8.54 1.07 7.21
N ILE A 179 -8.79 0.96 5.91
CA ILE A 179 -10.02 0.41 5.34
C ILE A 179 -9.68 -0.94 4.70
N GLU A 180 -9.94 -1.99 5.46
CA GLU A 180 -9.80 -3.37 5.06
C GLU A 180 -11.09 -3.82 4.36
N ARG A 181 -10.97 -4.38 3.16
CA ARG A 181 -12.08 -5.02 2.47
C ARG A 181 -11.79 -6.49 2.34
N ASN A 182 -12.69 -7.31 2.88
CA ASN A 182 -12.68 -8.73 2.66
C ASN A 182 -13.96 -9.20 1.96
N MET A 183 -14.01 -10.50 1.65
CA MET A 183 -15.10 -11.10 0.86
C MET A 183 -16.50 -10.96 1.50
N ARG A 184 -16.59 -10.62 2.79
CA ARG A 184 -17.87 -10.56 3.51
C ARG A 184 -18.21 -9.20 4.09
N GLN A 185 -17.22 -8.38 4.39
CA GLN A 185 -17.41 -7.10 5.09
C GLN A 185 -16.27 -6.14 4.77
N THR A 186 -16.61 -4.85 4.74
CA THR A 186 -15.62 -3.78 4.84
C THR A 186 -15.45 -3.45 6.31
N ARG A 187 -14.21 -3.55 6.81
CA ARG A 187 -13.84 -3.14 8.17
C ARG A 187 -13.00 -1.90 8.10
N THR A 188 -13.30 -0.95 8.98
CA THR A 188 -12.47 0.23 9.17
C THR A 188 -12.04 0.28 10.62
N PHE A 189 -10.74 0.40 10.83
CA PHE A 189 -10.20 0.72 12.14
C PHE A 189 -9.21 1.85 12.00
N ASN A 190 -9.05 2.59 13.08
CA ASN A 190 -8.05 3.63 13.17
C ASN A 190 -7.25 3.46 14.44
N PHE A 191 -5.99 3.90 14.40
CA PHE A 191 -5.19 4.07 15.58
C PHE A 191 -4.65 5.49 15.65
N THR A 192 -4.57 6.01 16.86
CA THR A 192 -3.94 7.30 17.15
C THR A 192 -2.82 7.05 18.14
N ALA A 193 -1.60 7.42 17.75
CA ALA A 193 -0.43 7.38 18.60
C ALA A 193 -0.12 8.79 19.11
N VAL A 194 0.18 8.88 20.40
CA VAL A 194 0.73 10.08 21.04
C VAL A 194 1.99 9.71 21.80
N LYS A 195 2.78 10.72 22.17
CA LYS A 195 3.96 10.53 23.01
C LYS A 195 3.62 9.76 24.29
N SER A 196 4.43 8.74 24.61
CA SER A 196 4.29 8.00 25.86
C SER A 196 4.58 8.88 27.09
N LYS A 197 3.98 8.56 28.23
CA LYS A 197 4.20 9.24 29.51
C LYS A 197 5.57 8.95 30.14
N LYS A 198 6.38 8.07 29.54
CA LYS A 198 7.71 7.71 30.05
C LYS A 198 8.69 8.89 29.89
N PRO A 199 9.68 9.03 30.78
CA PRO A 199 10.75 10.03 30.61
C PRO A 199 11.47 9.85 29.26
N ASN A 200 11.86 10.97 28.63
CA ASN A 200 12.58 11.00 27.35
C ASN A 200 11.83 10.43 26.13
N SER A 201 10.52 10.16 26.22
CA SER A 201 9.73 9.78 25.04
C SER A 201 9.66 10.91 24.02
N GLN A 202 9.68 10.55 22.74
CA GLN A 202 9.56 11.48 21.61
C GLN A 202 8.13 11.50 21.07
N ASN A 203 7.77 12.56 20.35
CA ASN A 203 6.51 12.58 19.59
C ASN A 203 6.59 11.56 18.45
N PRO A 204 5.48 10.88 18.13
CA PRO A 204 5.45 9.95 17.00
C PRO A 204 5.67 10.70 15.69
N LYS A 205 6.45 10.12 14.79
CA LYS A 205 6.63 10.63 13.43
C LYS A 205 5.59 10.00 12.51
N ILE A 206 5.17 10.71 11.45
CA ILE A 206 4.24 10.17 10.46
C ILE A 206 4.73 8.84 9.88
N THR A 207 6.04 8.70 9.70
CA THR A 207 6.70 7.48 9.21
C THR A 207 6.46 6.29 10.12
N ASP A 208 6.45 6.48 11.44
CA ASP A 208 6.18 5.42 12.41
C ASP A 208 4.74 4.91 12.27
N GLY A 209 3.80 5.84 12.09
CA GLY A 209 2.40 5.52 11.82
C GLY A 209 2.20 4.80 10.48
N ILE A 210 2.88 5.24 9.41
CA ILE A 210 2.77 4.59 8.09
C ILE A 210 3.38 3.19 8.11
N HIS A 211 4.54 2.99 8.76
CA HIS A 211 5.14 1.66 8.91
C HIS A 211 4.23 0.70 9.68
N THR A 212 3.68 1.16 10.80
CA THR A 212 2.72 0.36 11.60
C THR A 212 1.46 0.04 10.79
N ALA A 213 0.96 1.00 10.01
CA ALA A 213 -0.17 0.77 9.14
C ALA A 213 0.13 -0.24 8.02
N ALA A 214 1.34 -0.22 7.47
CA ALA A 214 1.78 -1.19 6.49
C ALA A 214 1.87 -2.61 7.07
N ALA A 215 2.34 -2.75 8.32
CA ALA A 215 2.36 -4.03 9.04
C ALA A 215 0.95 -4.62 9.21
N PHE A 216 -0.04 -3.78 9.54
CA PHE A 216 -1.44 -4.20 9.54
C PHE A 216 -1.94 -4.60 8.15
N LEU A 217 -1.68 -3.79 7.12
CA LEU A 217 -2.13 -4.08 5.76
C LEU A 217 -1.60 -5.42 5.22
N GLU A 218 -0.31 -5.71 5.46
CA GLU A 218 0.30 -6.99 5.07
C GLU A 218 -0.23 -8.15 5.92
N GLY A 219 -0.22 -7.99 7.25
CA GLY A 219 -0.68 -9.01 8.19
C GLY A 219 -2.13 -9.42 7.94
N LEU A 220 -3.04 -8.44 7.74
CA LEU A 220 -4.44 -8.69 7.41
C LEU A 220 -4.58 -9.46 6.10
N ASN A 221 -3.85 -9.06 5.06
CA ASN A 221 -3.88 -9.77 3.77
C ASN A 221 -3.42 -11.23 3.90
N LEU A 222 -2.35 -11.47 4.68
CA LEU A 222 -1.85 -12.82 4.93
C LEU A 222 -2.80 -13.66 5.78
N CYS A 223 -3.55 -13.06 6.71
CA CYS A 223 -4.57 -13.76 7.50
C CYS A 223 -5.61 -14.44 6.61
N PHE A 224 -6.06 -13.77 5.53
CA PHE A 224 -6.99 -14.37 4.57
C PHE A 224 -6.39 -15.57 3.86
N LYS A 225 -5.13 -15.44 3.41
CA LYS A 225 -4.42 -16.52 2.73
C LYS A 225 -4.27 -17.73 3.66
N VAL A 226 -3.85 -17.51 4.90
CA VAL A 226 -3.68 -18.55 5.91
C VAL A 226 -5.02 -19.22 6.23
N GLY A 227 -6.08 -18.46 6.51
CA GLY A 227 -7.39 -19.02 6.83
C GLY A 227 -7.98 -19.85 5.69
N PHE A 228 -7.77 -19.43 4.43
CA PHE A 228 -8.19 -20.21 3.26
C PHE A 228 -7.43 -21.55 3.16
N ILE A 229 -6.11 -21.52 3.33
CA ILE A 229 -5.28 -22.75 3.30
C ILE A 229 -5.64 -23.67 4.47
N ASN A 230 -5.84 -23.14 5.68
CA ASN A 230 -6.24 -23.93 6.85
C ASN A 230 -7.58 -24.66 6.63
N SER A 231 -8.55 -24.00 5.97
CA SER A 231 -9.81 -24.67 5.60
C SER A 231 -9.58 -25.80 4.60
N ARG A 232 -8.72 -25.61 3.59
CA ARG A 232 -8.37 -26.67 2.62
C ARG A 232 -7.60 -27.83 3.25
N ILE A 233 -6.75 -27.57 4.25
CA ILE A 233 -6.09 -28.61 5.05
C ILE A 233 -7.13 -29.42 5.82
N THR A 234 -8.08 -28.74 6.49
CA THR A 234 -9.15 -29.40 7.27
C THR A 234 -10.04 -30.28 6.37
N LYS A 235 -10.30 -29.84 5.14
CA LYS A 235 -11.05 -30.62 4.12
C LYS A 235 -10.22 -31.75 3.48
N GLY A 236 -8.95 -31.93 3.87
CA GLY A 236 -8.05 -32.95 3.30
C GLY A 236 -7.56 -32.66 1.88
N ILE A 237 -7.79 -31.45 1.36
CA ILE A 237 -7.40 -31.04 0.00
C ILE A 237 -5.90 -30.71 -0.05
N VAL A 238 -5.37 -30.09 1.01
CA VAL A 238 -3.94 -29.79 1.16
C VAL A 238 -3.38 -30.67 2.26
N LYS A 239 -2.28 -31.37 2.00
CA LYS A 239 -1.61 -32.25 2.96
C LYS A 239 -0.43 -31.56 3.63
N THR A 240 -0.05 -32.09 4.78
CA THR A 240 1.16 -31.65 5.49
C THR A 240 2.38 -31.89 4.62
N GLY A 241 3.15 -30.83 4.36
CA GLY A 241 4.38 -30.88 3.56
C GLY A 241 4.21 -30.39 2.12
N ASP A 242 2.97 -30.24 1.66
CA ASP A 242 2.66 -29.68 0.34
C ASP A 242 3.17 -28.23 0.21
N ALA A 243 3.34 -27.78 -1.03
CA ALA A 243 3.80 -26.42 -1.31
C ALA A 243 2.88 -25.35 -0.69
N GLU A 244 1.57 -25.56 -0.73
CA GLU A 244 0.59 -24.67 -0.09
C GLU A 244 0.71 -24.67 1.44
N HIS A 245 0.97 -25.82 2.07
CA HIS A 245 1.22 -25.88 3.51
C HIS A 245 2.51 -25.13 3.90
N LYS A 246 3.58 -25.25 3.10
CA LYS A 246 4.81 -24.45 3.30
C LYS A 246 4.54 -22.94 3.14
N GLN A 247 3.74 -22.57 2.15
CA GLN A 247 3.32 -21.17 1.95
C GLN A 247 2.56 -20.64 3.17
N GLN A 248 1.65 -21.43 3.74
CA GLN A 248 0.93 -21.08 4.97
C GLN A 248 1.89 -20.87 6.14
N GLN A 249 2.89 -21.75 6.32
CA GLN A 249 3.87 -21.63 7.39
C GLN A 249 4.73 -20.37 7.26
N ASP A 250 5.14 -20.04 6.03
CA ASP A 250 5.93 -18.83 5.78
C ASP A 250 5.09 -17.56 5.97
N ALA A 251 3.81 -17.57 5.58
CA ALA A 251 2.88 -16.46 5.87
C ALA A 251 2.71 -16.23 7.38
N LEU A 252 2.54 -17.31 8.17
CA LEU A 252 2.44 -17.22 9.62
C LEU A 252 3.69 -16.60 10.27
N LYS A 253 4.89 -16.85 9.73
CA LYS A 253 6.13 -16.21 10.22
C LYS A 253 6.08 -14.70 10.00
N ILE A 254 5.63 -14.24 8.84
CA ILE A 254 5.49 -12.82 8.54
C ILE A 254 4.45 -12.16 9.45
N ILE A 255 3.29 -12.79 9.66
CA ILE A 255 2.25 -12.31 10.58
C ILE A 255 2.81 -12.12 12.00
N ARG A 256 3.62 -13.05 12.49
CA ARG A 256 4.28 -12.93 13.80
C ARG A 256 5.25 -11.75 13.84
N ASN A 257 6.04 -11.55 12.79
CA ASN A 257 6.97 -10.41 12.72
C ASN A 257 6.21 -9.07 12.76
N HIS A 258 5.10 -8.95 12.04
CA HIS A 258 4.25 -7.75 12.11
C HIS A 258 3.59 -7.56 13.47
N SER A 259 3.21 -8.64 14.15
CA SER A 259 2.68 -8.56 15.52
C SER A 259 3.72 -7.96 16.46
N LEU A 260 4.98 -8.40 16.34
CA LEU A 260 6.09 -7.82 17.11
C LEU A 260 6.34 -6.34 16.75
N GLU A 261 6.31 -5.99 15.46
CA GLU A 261 6.44 -4.61 14.97
C GLU A 261 5.37 -3.69 15.59
N ILE A 262 4.11 -4.13 15.57
CA ILE A 262 2.97 -3.42 16.17
C ILE A 262 3.12 -3.32 17.70
N ASP A 263 3.53 -4.39 18.36
CA ASP A 263 3.75 -4.39 19.81
C ASP A 263 4.87 -3.44 20.22
N MET A 264 5.95 -3.34 19.43
CA MET A 264 7.01 -2.36 19.68
C MET A 264 6.49 -0.92 19.53
N PHE A 265 5.67 -0.66 18.52
CA PHE A 265 5.01 0.63 18.36
C PHE A 265 4.14 0.99 19.58
N ASN A 266 3.33 0.04 20.05
CA ASN A 266 2.48 0.18 21.24
C ASN A 266 3.25 0.32 22.56
N LYS A 267 4.49 -0.19 22.63
CA LYS A 267 5.38 0.01 23.78
C LYS A 267 6.07 1.37 23.77
N THR A 268 6.28 1.92 22.57
CA THR A 268 6.98 3.18 22.32
C THR A 268 6.06 4.37 22.52
N TYR A 269 4.81 4.26 22.05
CA TYR A 269 3.81 5.33 22.08
C TYR A 269 2.60 4.95 22.93
N ASP A 270 1.81 5.94 23.36
CA ASP A 270 0.47 5.67 23.90
C ASP A 270 -0.50 5.60 22.71
N VAL A 271 -0.99 4.41 22.41
CA VAL A 271 -1.74 4.11 21.19
C VAL A 271 -3.18 3.74 21.52
N ARG A 272 -4.11 4.46 20.89
CA ARG A 272 -5.55 4.20 21.01
C ARG A 272 -6.10 3.70 19.69
N TYR A 273 -6.73 2.54 19.73
CA TYR A 273 -7.47 1.96 18.60
C TYR A 273 -8.96 2.33 18.67
N ARG A 274 -9.60 2.51 17.50
CA ARG A 274 -11.06 2.58 17.35
C ARG A 274 -11.53 1.82 16.09
N PRO A 275 -12.44 0.83 16.17
CA PRO A 275 -12.88 0.12 17.38
C PRO A 275 -11.68 -0.62 18.00
N ASP A 276 -11.76 -1.90 18.33
CA ASP A 276 -10.58 -2.57 18.89
C ASP A 276 -9.52 -2.89 17.83
N MET A 277 -8.29 -3.06 18.29
CA MET A 277 -7.17 -3.48 17.44
C MET A 277 -7.52 -4.81 16.77
N PRO A 278 -7.33 -4.95 15.44
CA PRO A 278 -7.56 -6.24 14.78
C PRO A 278 -6.56 -7.29 15.29
N GLU A 279 -7.07 -8.42 15.76
CA GLU A 279 -6.25 -9.56 16.15
C GLU A 279 -6.13 -10.56 15.00
N PHE A 280 -4.91 -10.77 14.51
CA PHE A 280 -4.64 -11.65 13.36
C PHE A 280 -5.18 -13.07 13.56
N ASP A 281 -5.02 -13.66 14.75
CA ASP A 281 -5.52 -15.00 15.06
C ASP A 281 -7.06 -15.10 15.01
N LEU A 282 -7.77 -14.06 15.43
CA LEU A 282 -9.23 -14.02 15.34
C LEU A 282 -9.67 -13.95 13.88
N ILE A 283 -8.97 -13.15 13.06
CA ILE A 283 -9.29 -12.98 11.64
C ILE A 283 -9.05 -14.28 10.87
N ILE A 284 -7.94 -14.98 11.13
CA ILE A 284 -7.68 -16.31 10.54
C ILE A 284 -8.86 -17.27 10.84
N LYS A 285 -9.29 -17.34 12.10
CA LYS A 285 -10.42 -18.19 12.52
C LYS A 285 -11.75 -17.77 11.89
N GLU A 286 -11.99 -16.48 11.71
CA GLU A 286 -13.18 -15.97 11.01
C GLU A 286 -13.21 -16.42 9.55
N VAL A 287 -12.06 -16.37 8.86
CA VAL A 287 -11.93 -16.81 7.48
C VAL A 287 -12.15 -18.32 7.35
N GLU A 288 -11.58 -19.11 8.26
CA GLU A 288 -11.80 -20.56 8.31
C GLU A 288 -13.29 -20.91 8.47
N ARG A 289 -13.97 -20.25 9.44
CA ARG A 289 -15.42 -20.42 9.67
C ARG A 289 -16.23 -19.99 8.46
N ALA A 290 -15.79 -18.95 7.75
CA ALA A 290 -16.44 -18.51 6.53
C ALA A 290 -16.39 -19.57 5.44
N GLN A 291 -15.23 -20.19 5.23
CA GLN A 291 -15.01 -21.25 4.24
C GLN A 291 -15.64 -22.60 4.61
N ALA A 292 -15.93 -22.83 5.89
CA ALA A 292 -16.68 -24.00 6.33
C ALA A 292 -18.18 -23.91 6.03
N LYS A 293 -18.73 -22.69 5.90
CA LYS A 293 -20.14 -22.43 5.58
C LYS A 293 -20.43 -22.28 4.07
N ALA A 294 -19.38 -22.24 3.25
CA ALA A 294 -19.45 -22.14 1.78
C ALA A 294 -19.15 -23.51 1.18
#